data_AF-A0A2J2HBT6-F1
#
_entry.id   AF-A0A2J2HBT6-F1
#
_cell.length_a   1.000
_cell.length_b   1.000
_cell.length_c   1.000
_cell.angle_alpha   90.00
_cell.angle_beta   90.00
_cell.angle_gamma   90.00
#
_symmetry.space_group_name_H-M   'P 1'
#
loop_
_entity.id
_entity.type
_entity.pdbx_description
1 polymer ?
#
loop_
_entity_poly.entity_id
_entity_poly.type
_entity_poly.pdbx_seq_one_letter_code
_entity_poly.pdbx_strand_id
1 'polypeptide(L)'
;MDVIELRPVDRREVEEVLAALREFGEVPADVVLIFADRDSARELAGADVEGAKAVESGGHYAVVVVSPDKLSLWRELAAISALNDVDAVSIWARPEHAVGELAGILSAALYRRVVDLYIARRDVRLLAARFNPQDIPVEADDVRRSLVYTLALDATVSMAVAGFKSLAEELYLRARRIPIYNLYGRFRDFVIKNFKFEYIYNYLSLFSP
;
A
#
# COMPACT_ATOMS: atom_id res chain seq x y z
N MET A 1 -3.47 0.37 24.55
CA MET A 1 -4.28 0.84 23.41
C MET A 1 -5.41 1.66 23.97
N ASP A 2 -5.37 2.96 23.70
CA ASP A 2 -6.36 3.92 24.17
C ASP A 2 -7.30 4.29 23.02
N VAL A 3 -8.56 4.56 23.35
CA VAL A 3 -9.58 4.99 22.39
C VAL A 3 -10.05 6.39 22.79
N ILE A 4 -9.98 7.31 21.83
CA ILE A 4 -10.43 8.70 21.97
C ILE A 4 -11.57 8.92 20.98
N GLU A 5 -12.70 9.43 21.47
CA GLU A 5 -13.88 9.75 20.66
C GLU A 5 -14.03 11.27 20.58
N LEU A 6 -13.82 11.84 19.38
CA LEU A 6 -14.04 13.26 19.09
C LEU A 6 -15.43 13.53 18.48
N ARG A 7 -16.14 12.46 18.13
CA ARG A 7 -17.54 12.47 17.71
C ARG A 7 -18.30 11.36 18.43
N PRO A 8 -19.64 11.38 18.46
CA PRO A 8 -20.41 10.20 18.85
C PRO A 8 -20.08 9.02 17.93
N VAL A 9 -19.78 7.86 18.52
CA VAL A 9 -19.47 6.62 17.81
C VAL A 9 -20.41 5.52 18.31
N ASP A 10 -21.01 4.76 17.39
CA ASP A 10 -21.75 3.56 17.78
C ASP A 10 -20.77 2.51 18.32
N ARG A 11 -21.16 1.82 19.39
CA ARG A 11 -20.43 0.67 19.92
C ARG A 11 -20.10 -0.36 18.85
N ARG A 12 -20.98 -0.55 17.87
CA ARG A 12 -20.72 -1.45 16.74
C ARG A 12 -19.52 -1.00 15.90
N GLU A 13 -19.38 0.29 15.62
CA GLU A 13 -18.24 0.83 14.87
C GLU A 13 -16.93 0.58 15.63
N VAL A 14 -16.93 0.82 16.95
CA VAL A 14 -15.78 0.54 17.81
C VAL A 14 -15.43 -0.95 17.79
N GLU A 15 -16.42 -1.82 17.92
CA GLU A 15 -16.23 -3.28 17.89
C GLU A 15 -15.66 -3.77 16.54
N GLU A 16 -16.14 -3.20 15.41
CA GLU A 16 -15.64 -3.51 14.07
C GLU A 16 -14.16 -3.10 13.90
N VAL A 17 -13.76 -1.91 14.36
CA VAL A 17 -12.36 -1.45 14.33
C VAL A 17 -11.48 -2.32 15.24
N LEU A 18 -11.92 -2.58 16.48
CA LEU A 18 -11.17 -3.43 17.42
C LEU A 18 -11.04 -4.88 16.93
N ALA A 19 -12.06 -5.42 16.27
CA ALA A 19 -11.99 -6.73 15.61
C ALA A 19 -10.96 -6.71 14.49
N ALA A 20 -10.99 -5.70 13.61
CA ALA A 20 -10.01 -5.56 12.54
C ALA A 20 -8.57 -5.43 13.06
N LEU A 21 -8.35 -4.72 14.17
CA LEU A 21 -7.02 -4.66 14.83
C LEU A 21 -6.56 -6.03 15.33
N ARG A 22 -7.43 -6.76 16.03
CA ARG A 22 -7.10 -8.10 16.55
C ARG A 22 -6.79 -9.09 15.42
N GLU A 23 -7.53 -9.01 14.33
CA GLU A 23 -7.29 -9.84 13.15
C GLU A 23 -5.98 -9.48 12.42
N PHE A 24 -5.54 -8.23 12.50
CA PHE A 24 -4.22 -7.84 11.99
C PHE A 24 -3.08 -8.47 12.80
N GLY A 25 -3.29 -8.73 14.10
CA GLY A 25 -2.33 -9.37 14.98
C GLY A 25 -1.46 -8.36 15.72
N GLU A 26 -0.15 -8.63 15.83
CA GLU A 26 0.77 -7.75 16.55
C GLU A 26 0.80 -6.35 15.91
N VAL A 27 0.39 -5.36 16.70
CA VAL A 27 0.48 -3.95 16.34
C VAL A 27 1.87 -3.45 16.79
N PRO A 28 2.69 -2.91 15.88
CA PRO A 28 4.12 -2.65 16.11
C PRO A 28 4.43 -1.50 17.09
N ALA A 29 3.43 -0.83 17.66
CA ALA A 29 3.60 0.26 18.61
C ALA A 29 2.34 0.42 19.48
N ASP A 30 2.43 1.19 20.57
CA ASP A 30 1.27 1.69 21.30
C ASP A 30 0.47 2.62 20.38
N VAL A 31 -0.48 2.04 19.63
CA VAL A 31 -1.38 2.79 18.76
C VAL A 31 -2.56 3.29 19.57
N VAL A 32 -2.81 4.60 19.48
CA VAL A 32 -4.02 5.24 19.99
C VAL A 32 -5.04 5.32 18.85
N LEU A 33 -6.29 4.93 19.10
CA LEU A 33 -7.37 5.09 18.14
C LEU A 33 -8.10 6.40 18.41
N ILE A 34 -8.29 7.22 17.37
CA ILE A 34 -9.03 8.47 17.47
C ILE A 34 -10.19 8.42 16.50
N PHE A 35 -11.41 8.28 17.00
CA PHE A 35 -12.61 8.39 16.16
C PHE A 35 -12.96 9.85 15.98
N ALA A 36 -13.00 10.30 14.73
CA ALA A 36 -13.23 11.69 14.36
C ALA A 36 -14.25 11.79 13.23
N ASP A 37 -14.91 12.93 13.10
CA ASP A 37 -15.59 13.28 11.85
C ASP A 37 -14.57 13.66 10.76
N ARG A 38 -15.04 13.88 9.53
CA ARG A 38 -14.16 14.19 8.39
C ARG A 38 -13.37 15.47 8.58
N ASP A 39 -13.98 16.50 9.15
CA ASP A 39 -13.35 17.82 9.32
C ASP A 39 -12.25 17.75 10.39
N SER A 40 -12.57 17.16 11.55
CA SER A 40 -11.61 16.94 12.63
C SER A 40 -10.48 16.00 12.19
N ALA A 41 -10.79 14.94 11.43
CA ALA A 41 -9.77 14.04 10.90
C ALA A 41 -8.83 14.74 9.92
N ARG A 42 -9.36 15.63 9.08
CA ARG A 42 -8.56 16.43 8.16
C ARG A 42 -7.62 17.39 8.89
N GLU A 43 -8.09 18.03 9.96
CA GLU A 43 -7.26 18.89 10.80
C GLU A 43 -6.12 18.10 11.48
N LEU A 44 -6.43 16.93 12.04
CA LEU A 44 -5.44 16.08 12.72
C LEU A 44 -4.42 15.48 11.76
N ALA A 45 -4.85 15.00 10.60
CA ALA A 45 -4.00 14.30 9.64
C ALA A 45 -3.32 15.24 8.63
N GLY A 46 -3.77 16.49 8.53
CA GLY A 46 -3.30 17.46 7.52
C GLY A 46 -3.68 17.08 6.07
N ALA A 47 -4.61 16.15 5.88
CA ALA A 47 -5.05 15.65 4.58
C ALA A 47 -6.47 15.06 4.68
N ASP A 48 -7.16 14.93 3.55
CA ASP A 48 -8.48 14.30 3.53
C ASP A 48 -8.40 12.81 3.94
N VAL A 49 -9.27 12.40 4.86
CA VAL A 49 -9.34 11.03 5.40
C VAL A 49 -10.74 10.47 5.15
N GLU A 50 -10.83 9.35 4.42
CA GLU A 50 -12.12 8.69 4.17
C GLU A 50 -12.41 7.53 5.13
N GLY A 51 -11.39 6.71 5.41
CA GLY A 51 -11.49 5.53 6.26
C GLY A 51 -10.68 5.69 7.54
N ALA A 52 -9.38 5.43 7.45
CA ALA A 52 -8.44 5.58 8.54
C ALA A 52 -7.12 6.20 8.06
N LYS A 53 -6.41 6.88 8.95
CA LYS A 53 -5.11 7.50 8.68
C LYS A 53 -4.22 7.45 9.91
N ALA A 54 -2.98 6.97 9.78
CA ALA A 54 -2.00 7.09 10.83
C ALA A 54 -1.35 8.48 10.83
N VAL A 55 -1.18 9.04 12.03
CA VAL A 55 -0.45 10.27 12.31
C VAL A 55 0.65 9.91 13.30
N GLU A 56 1.87 10.37 13.01
CA GLU A 56 3.05 10.16 13.85
C GLU A 56 3.37 11.45 14.61
N SER A 57 3.72 11.31 15.89
CA SER A 57 4.19 12.41 16.72
C SER A 57 5.15 11.89 17.78
N GLY A 58 6.41 12.31 17.71
CA GLY A 58 7.43 12.00 18.72
C GLY A 58 7.73 10.50 18.86
N GLY A 59 7.63 9.72 17.79
CA GLY A 59 7.83 8.28 17.77
C GLY A 59 6.59 7.46 18.14
N HIS A 60 5.46 8.12 18.41
CA HIS A 60 4.17 7.47 18.70
C HIS A 60 3.20 7.61 17.53
N TYR A 61 2.33 6.62 17.37
CA TYR A 61 1.36 6.59 16.28
C TYR A 61 -0.07 6.68 16.84
N ALA A 62 -0.86 7.58 16.28
CA ALA A 62 -2.31 7.58 16.43
C ALA A 62 -2.96 7.21 15.10
N VAL A 63 -3.97 6.34 15.12
CA VAL A 63 -4.79 6.05 13.93
C VAL A 63 -6.11 6.79 14.08
N VAL A 64 -6.28 7.80 13.24
CA VAL A 64 -7.51 8.57 13.11
C VAL A 64 -8.48 7.77 12.24
N VAL A 65 -9.66 7.47 12.77
CA VAL A 65 -10.70 6.67 12.12
C VAL A 65 -11.94 7.55 11.88
N VAL A 66 -12.26 7.77 10.61
CA VAL A 66 -13.48 8.45 10.19
C VAL A 66 -14.63 7.46 10.09
N SER A 67 -14.38 6.31 9.48
CA SER A 67 -15.36 5.23 9.33
C SER A 67 -14.69 3.85 9.43
N PRO A 68 -15.40 2.80 9.89
CA PRO A 68 -14.85 1.45 9.91
C PRO A 68 -14.60 0.92 8.49
N ASP A 69 -13.35 0.97 8.03
CA ASP A 69 -12.91 0.30 6.80
C ASP A 69 -11.66 -0.53 7.10
N LYS A 70 -11.83 -1.86 7.11
CA LYS A 70 -10.79 -2.82 7.47
C LYS A 70 -9.53 -2.65 6.61
N LEU A 71 -9.68 -2.42 5.30
CA LEU A 71 -8.51 -2.28 4.42
C LEU A 71 -7.73 -0.99 4.68
N SER A 72 -8.41 0.14 4.87
CA SER A 72 -7.79 1.42 5.19
C SER A 72 -7.05 1.32 6.51
N LEU A 73 -7.68 0.75 7.54
CA LEU A 73 -7.04 0.50 8.82
C LEU A 73 -5.79 -0.37 8.68
N TRP A 74 -5.91 -1.51 7.98
CA TRP A 74 -4.79 -2.43 7.79
C TRP A 74 -3.65 -1.84 6.97
N ARG A 75 -3.93 -0.94 6.03
CA ARG A 75 -2.90 -0.21 5.27
C ARG A 75 -2.08 0.70 6.17
N GLU A 76 -2.72 1.41 7.08
CA GLU A 76 -2.00 2.28 8.02
C GLU A 76 -1.17 1.46 9.02
N LEU A 77 -1.70 0.35 9.55
CA LEU A 77 -0.93 -0.54 10.43
C LEU A 77 0.23 -1.23 9.71
N ALA A 78 0.01 -1.65 8.46
CA ALA A 78 1.05 -2.23 7.62
C ALA A 78 2.12 -1.21 7.24
N ALA A 79 1.73 0.05 6.99
CA ALA A 79 2.66 1.16 6.81
C ALA A 79 3.55 1.36 8.04
N ILE A 80 2.97 1.44 9.23
CA ILE A 80 3.74 1.55 10.49
C ILE A 80 4.68 0.34 10.64
N SER A 81 4.18 -0.88 10.38
CA SER A 81 5.00 -2.10 10.47
C SER A 81 6.18 -2.06 9.49
N ALA A 82 5.94 -1.67 8.24
CA ALA A 82 6.95 -1.62 7.19
C ALA A 82 8.00 -0.53 7.41
N LEU A 83 7.65 0.58 8.07
CA LEU A 83 8.59 1.65 8.44
C LEU A 83 9.53 1.23 9.56
N ASN A 84 9.07 0.34 10.46
CA ASN A 84 9.85 -0.14 11.61
C ASN A 84 10.60 -1.47 11.31
N ASP A 85 10.45 -2.03 10.11
CA ASP A 85 11.13 -3.27 9.69
C ASP A 85 12.28 -2.94 8.73
N VAL A 86 13.52 -3.19 9.17
CA VAL A 86 14.75 -2.91 8.42
C VAL A 86 14.80 -3.67 7.08
N ASP A 87 14.34 -4.92 7.05
CA ASP A 87 14.33 -5.72 5.83
C ASP A 87 13.31 -5.16 4.83
N ALA A 88 12.16 -4.70 5.31
CA ALA A 88 11.15 -4.05 4.49
C ALA A 88 11.61 -2.70 3.94
N VAL A 89 12.25 -1.86 4.77
CA VAL A 89 12.83 -0.58 4.34
C VAL A 89 13.81 -0.80 3.19
N SER A 90 14.63 -1.86 3.23
CA SER A 90 15.59 -2.19 2.16
C SER A 90 14.95 -2.47 0.79
N ILE A 91 13.64 -2.74 0.73
CA ILE A 91 12.92 -3.02 -0.52
C ILE A 91 12.62 -1.73 -1.28
N TRP A 92 12.20 -0.67 -0.60
CA TRP A 92 11.64 0.53 -1.25
C TRP A 92 12.46 1.80 -1.02
N ALA A 93 13.31 1.82 0.01
CA ALA A 93 14.18 2.95 0.29
C ALA A 93 15.08 3.24 -0.91
N ARG A 94 15.09 4.51 -1.31
CA ARG A 94 15.88 4.98 -2.44
C ARG A 94 17.35 5.16 -2.01
N PRO A 95 18.31 4.51 -2.67
CA PRO A 95 19.72 4.75 -2.42
C PRO A 95 20.14 6.15 -2.90
N GLU A 96 21.16 6.74 -2.29
CA GLU A 96 21.57 8.13 -2.54
C GLU A 96 21.91 8.44 -4.00
N HIS A 97 22.47 7.46 -4.72
CA HIS A 97 22.86 7.61 -6.12
C HIS A 97 21.66 7.63 -7.09
N ALA A 98 20.50 7.12 -6.68
CA ALA A 98 19.30 7.08 -7.51
C ALA A 98 18.59 8.44 -7.43
N VAL A 99 18.90 9.33 -8.36
CA VAL A 99 18.38 10.70 -8.40
C VAL A 99 17.25 10.86 -9.43
N GLY A 100 16.47 11.93 -9.28
CA GLY A 100 15.40 12.30 -10.21
C GLY A 100 14.00 11.84 -9.81
N GLU A 101 13.01 12.34 -10.54
CA GLU A 101 11.59 12.15 -10.25
C GLU A 101 11.16 10.68 -10.31
N LEU A 102 11.60 9.94 -11.35
CA LEU A 102 11.26 8.52 -11.53
C LEU A 102 11.71 7.68 -10.33
N ALA A 103 12.87 7.99 -9.73
CA ALA A 103 13.37 7.30 -8.54
C ALA A 103 12.44 7.54 -7.33
N GLY A 104 11.94 8.77 -7.16
CA GLY A 104 10.96 9.10 -6.12
C GLY A 104 9.64 8.35 -6.32
N ILE A 105 9.12 8.36 -7.56
CA ILE A 105 7.87 7.66 -7.90
C ILE A 105 8.02 6.15 -7.68
N LEU A 106 9.15 5.54 -8.08
CA LEU A 106 9.40 4.11 -7.87
C LEU A 106 9.46 3.75 -6.39
N SER A 107 10.12 4.59 -5.59
CA SER A 107 10.22 4.38 -4.14
C SER A 107 8.83 4.36 -3.50
N ALA A 108 7.97 5.33 -3.85
CA ALA A 108 6.59 5.38 -3.37
C ALA A 108 5.75 4.19 -3.86
N ALA A 109 5.89 3.79 -5.13
CA ALA A 109 5.19 2.64 -5.69
C ALA A 109 5.57 1.34 -4.96
N LEU A 110 6.86 1.14 -4.71
CA LEU A 110 7.36 -0.01 -3.97
C LEU A 110 6.94 0.01 -2.51
N TYR A 111 6.99 1.16 -1.85
CA TYR A 111 6.49 1.30 -0.48
C TYR A 111 5.04 0.84 -0.39
N ARG A 112 4.17 1.29 -1.31
CA ARG A 112 2.77 0.85 -1.38
C ARG A 112 2.64 -0.66 -1.60
N ARG A 113 3.51 -1.26 -2.44
CA ARG A 113 3.54 -2.71 -2.64
C ARG A 113 4.05 -3.47 -1.43
N VAL A 114 4.96 -2.91 -0.65
CA VAL A 114 5.38 -3.48 0.63
C VAL A 114 4.23 -3.43 1.63
N VAL A 115 3.51 -2.32 1.75
CA VAL A 115 2.30 -2.23 2.60
C VAL A 115 1.27 -3.31 2.22
N ASP A 116 0.94 -3.44 0.93
CA ASP A 116 0.04 -4.49 0.45
C ASP A 116 0.63 -5.90 0.69
N LEU A 117 1.95 -6.10 0.68
CA LEU A 117 2.58 -7.39 0.99
C LEU A 117 2.33 -7.81 2.45
N TYR A 118 2.43 -6.88 3.41
CA TYR A 118 2.12 -7.15 4.82
C TYR A 118 0.65 -7.53 5.03
N ILE A 119 -0.25 -6.93 4.25
CA ILE A 119 -1.67 -7.27 4.25
C ILE A 119 -1.88 -8.65 3.64
N ALA A 120 -1.28 -8.91 2.46
CA ALA A 120 -1.44 -10.17 1.74
C ALA A 120 -1.00 -11.39 2.55
N ARG A 121 0.07 -11.26 3.35
CA ARG A 121 0.56 -12.30 4.27
C ARG A 121 -0.45 -12.68 5.35
N ARG A 122 -1.39 -11.79 5.69
CA ARG A 122 -2.41 -11.99 6.71
C ARG A 122 -3.76 -12.36 6.11
N ASP A 123 -4.23 -11.57 5.15
CA ASP A 123 -5.49 -11.80 4.46
C ASP A 123 -5.41 -11.28 3.01
N VAL A 124 -5.02 -12.18 2.10
CA VAL A 124 -4.95 -11.90 0.67
C VAL A 124 -6.32 -11.55 0.06
N ARG A 125 -7.42 -12.00 0.66
CA ARG A 125 -8.78 -11.78 0.11
C ARG A 125 -9.19 -10.31 0.26
N LEU A 126 -8.70 -9.63 1.28
CA LEU A 126 -8.94 -8.20 1.49
C LEU A 126 -8.43 -7.35 0.32
N LEU A 127 -7.25 -7.69 -0.22
CA LEU A 127 -6.71 -7.04 -1.41
C LEU A 127 -7.43 -7.47 -2.68
N ALA A 128 -7.70 -8.77 -2.82
CA ALA A 128 -8.40 -9.32 -3.98
C ALA A 128 -9.79 -8.69 -4.18
N ALA A 129 -10.52 -8.47 -3.08
CA ALA A 129 -11.87 -7.89 -3.11
C ALA A 129 -11.90 -6.41 -3.54
N ARG A 130 -10.78 -5.68 -3.37
CA ARG A 130 -10.67 -4.26 -3.72
C ARG A 130 -9.86 -4.03 -4.99
N PHE A 131 -9.31 -5.08 -5.60
CA PHE A 131 -8.61 -4.98 -6.87
C PHE A 131 -9.60 -4.67 -8.00
N ASN A 132 -9.43 -3.52 -8.63
CA ASN A 132 -10.21 -3.12 -9.80
C ASN A 132 -9.32 -3.17 -11.06
N PRO A 133 -9.60 -4.08 -12.01
CA PRO A 133 -8.84 -4.15 -13.26
C PRO A 133 -8.89 -2.88 -14.11
N GLN A 134 -9.88 -1.99 -13.91
CA GLN A 134 -9.97 -0.73 -14.65
C GLN A 134 -8.99 0.33 -14.16
N ASP A 135 -8.45 0.18 -12.95
CA ASP A 135 -7.49 1.13 -12.38
C ASP A 135 -6.08 0.92 -12.97
N ILE A 136 -5.85 -0.18 -13.69
CA ILE A 136 -4.61 -0.46 -14.41
C ILE A 136 -4.90 -0.80 -15.88
N PRO A 137 -4.00 -0.48 -16.82
CA PRO A 137 -2.76 0.26 -16.66
C PRO A 137 -2.93 1.77 -16.76
N VAL A 138 -1.94 2.51 -16.25
CA VAL A 138 -1.88 3.97 -16.33
C VAL A 138 -0.91 4.36 -17.43
N GLU A 139 -1.41 5.07 -18.45
CA GLU A 139 -0.58 5.66 -19.50
C GLU A 139 -0.10 7.05 -19.09
N ALA A 140 1.19 7.32 -19.30
CA ALA A 140 1.87 8.58 -19.06
C ALA A 140 2.77 8.93 -20.25
N ASP A 141 3.34 10.13 -20.24
CA ASP A 141 4.15 10.68 -21.35
C ASP A 141 5.36 9.81 -21.73
N ASP A 142 5.87 9.01 -20.78
CA ASP A 142 7.01 8.11 -20.98
C ASP A 142 6.67 6.69 -20.50
N VAL A 143 7.24 5.71 -21.19
CA VAL A 143 7.05 4.28 -20.93
C VAL A 143 7.44 3.89 -19.51
N ARG A 144 8.56 4.41 -18.98
CA ARG A 144 9.03 4.08 -17.62
C ARG A 144 8.06 4.60 -16.57
N ARG A 145 7.54 5.82 -16.74
CA ARG A 145 6.51 6.36 -15.83
C ARG A 145 5.24 5.52 -15.86
N SER A 146 4.78 5.14 -17.05
CA SER A 146 3.60 4.27 -17.20
C SER A 146 3.76 2.92 -16.47
N LEU A 147 4.94 2.30 -16.57
CA LEU A 147 5.26 1.06 -15.86
C LEU A 147 5.24 1.24 -14.33
N VAL A 148 5.84 2.32 -13.82
CA VAL A 148 5.89 2.57 -12.37
C VAL A 148 4.53 2.96 -11.81
N TYR A 149 3.74 3.78 -12.51
CA TYR A 149 2.38 4.13 -12.08
C TYR A 149 1.46 2.92 -12.08
N THR A 150 1.58 2.05 -13.09
CA THR A 150 0.85 0.78 -13.12
C THR A 150 1.27 -0.11 -11.94
N LEU A 151 2.57 -0.21 -11.66
CA LEU A 151 3.09 -0.93 -10.48
C LEU A 151 2.57 -0.35 -9.16
N ALA A 152 2.33 0.96 -9.07
CA ALA A 152 1.77 1.59 -7.87
C ALA A 152 0.30 1.20 -7.61
N LEU A 153 -0.42 0.68 -8.60
CA LEU A 153 -1.83 0.28 -8.48
C LEU A 153 -2.05 -1.24 -8.53
N ASP A 154 -1.16 -1.99 -9.19
CA ASP A 154 -1.23 -3.44 -9.27
C ASP A 154 -0.89 -4.16 -7.95
N ALA A 155 -1.90 -4.43 -7.13
CA ALA A 155 -1.74 -5.20 -5.89
C ALA A 155 -1.37 -6.68 -6.15
N THR A 156 -1.53 -7.19 -7.38
CA THR A 156 -1.23 -8.60 -7.69
C THR A 156 0.25 -8.91 -7.55
N VAL A 157 1.14 -7.93 -7.71
CA VAL A 157 2.57 -8.06 -7.40
C VAL A 157 2.78 -8.47 -5.94
N SER A 158 2.19 -7.72 -5.00
CA SER A 158 2.30 -8.00 -3.56
C SER A 158 1.71 -9.37 -3.21
N MET A 159 0.59 -9.74 -3.82
CA MET A 159 -0.03 -11.06 -3.62
C MET A 159 0.86 -12.19 -4.12
N ALA A 160 1.48 -12.04 -5.29
CA ALA A 160 2.39 -13.03 -5.85
C ALA A 160 3.67 -13.18 -5.01
N VAL A 161 4.25 -12.07 -4.54
CA VAL A 161 5.41 -12.04 -3.63
C VAL A 161 5.07 -12.68 -2.29
N ALA A 162 3.84 -12.54 -1.80
CA ALA A 162 3.33 -13.23 -0.61
C ALA A 162 3.10 -14.74 -0.80
N GLY A 163 3.24 -15.27 -2.03
CA GLY A 163 3.08 -16.68 -2.35
C GLY A 163 1.76 -17.05 -3.02
N PHE A 164 0.81 -16.12 -3.18
CA PHE A 164 -0.50 -16.36 -3.78
C PHE A 164 -0.49 -16.20 -5.31
N LYS A 165 0.45 -16.88 -5.98
CA LYS A 165 0.72 -16.72 -7.41
C LYS A 165 -0.49 -16.98 -8.30
N SER A 166 -1.24 -18.05 -8.06
CA SER A 166 -2.40 -18.42 -8.88
C SER A 166 -3.51 -17.37 -8.83
N LEU A 167 -3.83 -16.87 -7.64
CA LEU A 167 -4.82 -15.81 -7.45
C LEU A 167 -4.36 -14.49 -8.07
N ALA A 168 -3.09 -14.12 -7.86
CA ALA A 168 -2.50 -12.93 -8.45
C ALA A 168 -2.57 -12.96 -9.99
N GLU A 169 -2.29 -14.11 -10.59
CA GLU A 169 -2.37 -14.28 -12.05
C GLU A 169 -3.80 -14.23 -12.56
N GLU A 170 -4.74 -14.87 -11.86
CA GLU A 170 -6.16 -14.81 -12.23
C GLU A 170 -6.67 -13.36 -12.26
N LEU A 171 -6.36 -12.58 -11.22
CA LEU A 171 -6.74 -11.16 -11.16
C LEU A 171 -6.04 -10.33 -12.24
N TYR A 172 -4.75 -10.55 -12.45
CA TYR A 172 -3.96 -9.84 -13.45
C TYR A 172 -4.47 -10.10 -14.88
N LEU A 173 -4.91 -11.33 -15.19
CA LEU A 173 -5.50 -11.66 -16.49
C LEU A 173 -6.82 -10.93 -16.76
N ARG A 174 -7.57 -10.54 -15.71
CA ARG A 174 -8.77 -9.70 -15.86
C ARG A 174 -8.44 -8.28 -16.33
N ALA A 175 -7.22 -7.80 -16.10
CA ALA A 175 -6.73 -6.49 -16.54
C ALA A 175 -6.16 -6.46 -17.98
N ARG A 176 -6.11 -7.60 -18.67
CA ARG A 176 -5.39 -7.82 -19.96
C ARG A 176 -5.90 -7.08 -21.19
N ARG A 177 -6.87 -6.17 -21.08
CA ARG A 177 -7.60 -5.65 -22.25
C ARG A 177 -6.96 -4.41 -22.92
N ILE A 178 -5.78 -3.95 -22.49
CA ILE A 178 -5.20 -2.65 -22.88
C ILE A 178 -3.77 -2.80 -23.48
N PRO A 179 -3.32 -1.98 -24.47
CA PRO A 179 -2.09 -2.18 -25.25
C PRO A 179 -0.76 -2.27 -24.47
N ILE A 180 -0.59 -1.49 -23.39
CA ILE A 180 0.65 -1.51 -22.57
C ILE A 180 0.85 -2.82 -21.79
N TYR A 181 -0.15 -3.71 -21.76
CA TYR A 181 -0.14 -4.94 -20.97
C TYR A 181 0.99 -5.91 -21.31
N ASN A 182 1.40 -6.05 -22.57
CA ASN A 182 2.51 -6.95 -22.92
C ASN A 182 3.85 -6.47 -22.33
N LEU A 183 4.04 -5.15 -22.32
CA LEU A 183 5.24 -4.55 -21.75
C LEU A 183 5.20 -4.61 -20.22
N TYR A 184 4.07 -4.21 -19.65
CA TYR A 184 3.87 -4.27 -18.21
C TYR A 184 3.94 -5.70 -17.67
N GLY A 185 3.43 -6.71 -18.38
CA GLY A 185 3.52 -8.10 -17.95
C GLY A 185 4.95 -8.58 -17.76
N ARG A 186 5.86 -8.25 -18.69
CA ARG A 186 7.29 -8.56 -18.55
C ARG A 186 7.91 -7.82 -17.35
N PHE A 187 7.56 -6.55 -17.18
CA PHE A 187 8.02 -5.75 -16.05
C PHE A 187 7.51 -6.31 -14.71
N ARG A 188 6.21 -6.62 -14.61
CA ARG A 188 5.56 -7.23 -13.45
C ARG A 188 6.24 -8.53 -13.04
N ASP A 189 6.48 -9.42 -14.00
CA ASP A 189 7.16 -10.70 -13.73
C ASP A 189 8.59 -10.50 -13.23
N PHE A 190 9.29 -9.50 -13.77
CA PHE A 190 10.61 -9.10 -13.27
C PHE A 190 10.54 -8.58 -11.84
N VAL A 191 9.59 -7.69 -11.53
CA VAL A 191 9.38 -7.11 -10.20
C VAL A 191 9.03 -8.20 -9.17
N ILE A 192 8.16 -9.15 -9.51
CA ILE A 192 7.79 -10.25 -8.61
C ILE A 192 9.02 -11.09 -8.22
N LYS A 193 9.96 -11.29 -9.15
CA LYS A 193 11.19 -12.06 -8.91
C LYS A 193 12.29 -11.23 -8.22
N ASN A 194 12.30 -9.92 -8.43
CA ASN A 194 13.36 -9.01 -7.99
C ASN A 194 12.75 -7.84 -7.20
N PHE A 195 11.95 -8.16 -6.18
CA PHE A 195 11.16 -7.19 -5.42
C PHE A 195 12.03 -6.33 -4.49
N LYS A 196 12.89 -5.49 -5.09
CA LYS A 196 13.79 -4.52 -4.46
C LYS A 196 14.03 -3.34 -5.41
N PHE A 197 14.14 -2.15 -4.85
CA PHE A 197 14.29 -0.89 -5.56
C PHE A 197 15.39 -0.93 -6.63
N GLU A 198 16.60 -1.32 -6.24
CA GLU A 198 17.78 -1.22 -7.10
C GLU A 198 17.66 -2.06 -8.38
N TYR A 199 17.16 -3.30 -8.26
CA TYR A 199 16.96 -4.16 -9.43
C TYR A 199 15.91 -3.59 -10.39
N ILE A 200 14.83 -3.04 -9.84
CA ILE A 200 13.72 -2.51 -10.63
C ILE A 200 14.13 -1.20 -11.29
N TYR A 201 14.84 -0.32 -10.57
CA TYR A 201 15.38 0.92 -11.11
C TYR A 201 16.37 0.67 -12.26
N ASN A 202 17.26 -0.32 -12.10
CA ASN A 202 18.19 -0.73 -13.15
C ASN A 202 17.46 -1.31 -14.37
N TYR A 203 16.41 -2.12 -14.16
CA TYR A 203 15.57 -2.63 -15.25
C TYR A 203 14.89 -1.49 -16.03
N LEU A 204 14.37 -0.47 -15.35
CA LEU A 204 13.76 0.69 -16.00
C LEU A 204 14.74 1.49 -16.86
N SER A 205 16.03 1.47 -16.52
CA SER A 205 17.08 2.14 -17.31
C SER A 205 17.30 1.51 -18.69
N LEU A 206 16.82 0.27 -18.91
CA LEU A 206 16.85 -0.40 -20.21
C LEU A 206 15.84 0.17 -21.21
N PHE A 207 14.89 1.00 -20.75
CA PHE A 207 13.86 1.64 -21.58
C PHE A 207 14.19 3.11 -21.87
N SER A 208 15.45 3.51 -21.77
CA SER A 208 15.87 4.83 -22.25
C SER A 208 15.68 4.91 -23.77
N PRO A 209 15.30 6.10 -24.30
CA PRO A 209 15.31 6.36 -25.74
C PRO A 209 16.71 6.23 -26.35
#